data_AF-E3NQP6-F1
#
_entry.id   AF-E3NQP6-F1
#
_cell.length_a   1.000
_cell.length_b   1.000
_cell.length_c   1.000
_cell.angle_alpha   90.00
_cell.angle_beta   90.00
_cell.angle_gamma   90.00
#
_symmetry.space_group_name_H-M   'P 1'
#
loop_
_entity.id
_entity.type
_entity.pdbx_description
1 polymer ?
#
loop_
_entity_poly.entity_id
_entity_poly.type
_entity_poly.pdbx_seq_one_letter_code
_entity_poly.pdbx_strand_id
1 'polypeptide(L)'
;MIESVTGRKSLLFYWMDTQGTFDNNSTYQQCMTVFALSTIVSSVQIYNVVDNIQEDALQHLSLFVEYGRMAMEQPHNFGKPFQQLVFCVRDFKNQEEYEFGENGGTDFLDNILQTNPEQPEEIKAVRELLREYFEDIQCYLLPHPGYKVAERQSFRGHVKG
;
A
#
# COMPACT_ATOMS: atom_id res chain seq x y z
N MET A 1 1.72 -6.02 24.52
CA MET A 1 0.60 -6.91 24.84
C MET A 1 -0.10 -6.32 26.07
N ILE A 2 -1.33 -5.83 25.92
CA ILE A 2 -2.08 -5.25 27.04
C ILE A 2 -2.91 -6.38 27.63
N GLU A 3 -2.52 -6.87 28.81
CA GLU A 3 -3.29 -7.89 29.50
C GLU A 3 -4.53 -7.24 30.12
N SER A 4 -5.72 -7.73 29.76
CA SER A 4 -6.91 -7.40 30.51
C SER A 4 -6.87 -8.11 31.86
N VAL A 5 -7.46 -7.47 32.87
CA VAL A 5 -7.59 -7.97 34.26
C VAL A 5 -8.28 -9.34 34.37
N THR A 6 -8.77 -9.88 33.24
CA THR A 6 -9.50 -11.16 33.16
C THR A 6 -8.68 -12.32 32.56
N GLY A 7 -7.40 -12.11 32.21
CA GLY A 7 -6.56 -13.13 31.56
C GLY A 7 -6.99 -13.48 30.12
N ARG A 8 -7.97 -12.77 29.56
CA ARG A 8 -8.34 -12.87 28.15
C ARG A 8 -7.39 -12.02 27.31
N LYS A 9 -6.87 -12.60 26.23
CA LYS A 9 -6.15 -11.88 25.18
C LYS A 9 -7.08 -10.80 24.62
N SER A 10 -6.74 -9.54 24.86
CA SER A 10 -7.43 -8.40 24.27
C SER A 10 -6.65 -7.93 23.06
N LEU A 11 -7.31 -7.91 21.89
CA LEU A 11 -6.78 -7.33 20.66
C LEU A 11 -7.19 -5.86 20.61
N LEU A 12 -6.21 -4.97 20.43
CA LEU A 12 -6.44 -3.55 20.17
C LEU A 12 -6.35 -3.33 18.66
N PHE A 13 -7.40 -2.75 18.09
CA PHE A 13 -7.41 -2.31 16.70
C PHE A 13 -7.12 -0.81 16.66
N TYR A 14 -6.17 -0.41 15.81
CA TYR A 14 -5.82 0.98 15.58
C TYR A 14 -5.90 1.27 14.09
N TRP A 15 -6.53 2.40 13.73
CA TRP A 15 -6.62 2.88 12.37
C TRP A 15 -5.81 4.17 12.23
N MET A 16 -4.96 4.21 11.21
CA MET A 16 -4.20 5.39 10.82
C MET A 16 -4.71 5.89 9.48
N ASP A 17 -5.13 7.14 9.44
CA ASP A 17 -5.37 7.85 8.18
C ASP A 17 -4.22 8.83 7.96
N THR A 18 -3.39 8.53 6.95
CA THR A 18 -2.27 9.40 6.56
C THR A 18 -2.79 10.42 5.56
N GLN A 19 -3.32 11.54 6.07
CA GLN A 19 -3.79 12.64 5.23
C GLN A 19 -2.65 13.18 4.37
N GLY A 20 -2.90 13.32 3.05
CA GLY A 20 -2.15 14.25 2.21
C GLY A 20 -0.70 13.86 1.90
N THR A 21 -0.40 12.59 1.66
CA THR A 21 0.77 12.28 0.85
C THR A 21 0.58 12.93 -0.53
N PHE A 22 1.45 13.89 -0.90
CA PHE A 22 1.45 14.66 -2.16
C PHE A 22 0.45 15.83 -2.27
N ASP A 23 0.21 16.59 -1.19
CA ASP A 23 -0.48 17.87 -1.29
C ASP A 23 0.46 19.05 -1.68
N ASN A 24 -0.08 20.14 -2.23
CA ASN A 24 0.71 21.29 -2.71
C ASN A 24 1.49 22.04 -1.60
N ASN A 25 1.24 21.74 -0.32
CA ASN A 25 1.82 22.45 0.81
C ASN A 25 2.92 21.64 1.52
N SER A 26 2.90 20.31 1.40
CA SER A 26 3.89 19.44 2.02
C SER A 26 5.00 19.13 1.03
N THR A 27 6.24 19.08 1.50
CA THR A 27 7.33 18.64 0.62
C THR A 27 7.19 17.14 0.36
N TYR A 28 7.58 16.74 -0.85
CA TYR A 28 7.66 15.33 -1.24
C TYR A 28 8.39 14.46 -0.19
N GLN A 29 9.46 14.99 0.41
CA GLN A 29 10.20 14.34 1.50
C GLN A 29 9.39 14.12 2.79
N GLN A 30 8.56 15.08 3.18
CA GLN A 30 7.67 14.94 4.34
C GLN A 30 6.64 13.85 4.11
N CYS A 31 6.04 13.80 2.91
CA CYS A 31 5.06 12.79 2.53
C CYS A 31 5.67 11.38 2.59
N MET A 32 6.86 11.20 2.02
CA MET A 32 7.57 9.92 2.09
C MET A 32 7.93 9.52 3.52
N THR A 33 8.29 10.48 4.38
CA THR A 33 8.63 10.21 5.79
C THR A 33 7.40 9.73 6.57
N VAL A 34 6.26 10.40 6.40
CA VAL A 34 4.98 10.01 7.02
C VAL A 34 4.58 8.61 6.57
N PHE A 35 4.70 8.33 5.27
CA PHE A 35 4.37 7.03 4.70
C PHE A 35 5.33 5.91 5.17
N ALA A 36 6.63 6.19 5.28
CA ALA A 36 7.59 5.23 5.84
C ALA A 36 7.26 4.92 7.31
N LEU A 37 6.99 5.94 8.12
CA LEU A 37 6.60 5.76 9.53
C LEU A 37 5.29 5.00 9.68
N SER A 38 4.28 5.28 8.83
CA SER A 38 3.02 4.52 8.86
C SER A 38 3.23 3.06 8.51
N THR A 39 4.11 2.77 7.55
CA THR A 39 4.46 1.40 7.14
C THR A 39 5.18 0.65 8.26
N ILE A 40 6.12 1.31 8.97
CA ILE A 40 6.86 0.70 10.08
C ILE A 40 5.93 0.35 11.26
N VAL A 41 4.92 1.18 11.52
CA VAL A 41 4.02 1.01 12.69
C VAL A 41 2.81 0.13 12.37
N SER A 42 2.40 0.03 11.11
CA SER A 42 1.21 -0.71 10.71
C SER A 42 1.48 -2.20 10.52
N SER A 43 0.49 -3.03 10.87
CA SER A 43 0.44 -4.43 10.45
C SER A 43 -0.09 -4.58 9.02
N VAL A 44 -0.92 -3.63 8.59
CA VAL A 44 -1.50 -3.58 7.25
C VAL A 44 -1.36 -2.15 6.74
N GLN A 45 -0.56 -1.97 5.70
CA GLN A 45 -0.42 -0.70 5.01
C GLN A 45 -1.29 -0.72 3.76
N ILE A 46 -2.34 0.10 3.74
CA ILE A 46 -3.13 0.30 2.52
C ILE A 46 -2.50 1.44 1.74
N TYR A 47 -1.97 1.15 0.56
CA TYR A 47 -1.47 2.17 -0.36
C TYR A 47 -2.57 2.53 -1.35
N ASN A 48 -3.21 3.66 -1.09
CA ASN A 48 -4.31 4.15 -1.89
C ASN A 48 -3.80 4.96 -3.08
N VAL A 49 -4.00 4.44 -4.29
CA VAL A 49 -3.63 5.07 -5.57
C VAL A 49 -4.86 5.32 -6.43
N VAL A 50 -4.76 6.22 -7.40
CA VAL A 50 -5.87 6.57 -8.32
C VAL A 50 -5.47 6.19 -9.74
N ASP A 51 -6.42 5.66 -10.50
CA ASP A 51 -6.30 5.16 -11.87
C ASP A 51 -5.39 3.93 -12.02
N ASN A 52 -4.13 4.02 -11.59
CA ASN A 52 -3.11 3.01 -11.84
C ASN A 52 -2.00 2.98 -10.77
N ILE A 53 -1.22 1.90 -10.73
CA ILE A 53 0.05 1.83 -9.98
C ILE A 53 1.16 2.31 -10.93
N GLN A 54 1.68 3.50 -10.69
CA GLN A 54 2.77 4.08 -11.48
C GLN A 54 4.15 3.75 -10.88
N GLU A 55 5.21 3.81 -11.69
CA GLU A 55 6.58 3.49 -11.21
C GLU A 55 7.06 4.45 -10.12
N ASP A 56 6.66 5.71 -10.14
CA ASP A 56 6.97 6.67 -9.07
C ASP A 56 6.34 6.23 -7.74
N ALA A 57 5.11 5.71 -7.77
CA ALA A 57 4.45 5.13 -6.61
C ALA A 57 5.26 3.95 -6.04
N LEU A 58 5.80 3.09 -6.88
CA LEU A 58 6.68 2.00 -6.46
C LEU A 58 8.04 2.51 -5.95
N GLN A 59 8.60 3.55 -6.57
CA GLN A 59 9.86 4.15 -6.15
C GLN A 59 9.75 4.80 -4.76
N HIS A 60 8.60 5.36 -4.37
CA HIS A 60 8.39 5.83 -2.99
C HIS A 60 8.59 4.72 -1.96
N LEU A 61 8.30 3.48 -2.35
CA LEU A 61 8.47 2.31 -1.50
C LEU A 61 9.95 1.99 -1.24
N SER A 62 10.86 2.49 -2.08
CA SER A 62 12.30 2.30 -1.89
C SER A 62 12.84 3.04 -0.65
N LEU A 63 12.17 4.09 -0.14
CA LEU A 63 12.73 4.86 0.98
C LEU A 63 12.73 4.08 2.30
N PHE A 64 11.71 3.26 2.56
CA PHE A 64 11.67 2.43 3.76
C PHE A 64 12.53 1.17 3.63
N VAL A 65 13.19 0.96 2.48
CA VAL A 65 14.10 -0.17 2.28
C VAL A 65 15.30 -0.06 3.21
N GLU A 66 15.82 1.14 3.43
CA GLU A 66 16.94 1.33 4.34
C GLU A 66 16.59 0.88 5.77
N TYR A 67 15.34 1.11 6.19
CA TYR A 67 14.82 0.59 7.46
C TYR A 67 14.63 -0.93 7.44
N GLY A 68 14.05 -1.48 6.36
CA GLY A 68 13.91 -2.92 6.19
C GLY A 68 15.26 -3.65 6.28
N ARG A 69 16.29 -3.10 5.63
CA ARG A 69 17.66 -3.61 5.71
C ARG A 69 18.20 -3.59 7.13
N MET A 70 18.04 -2.47 7.86
CA MET A 70 18.47 -2.38 9.27
C MET A 70 17.76 -3.39 10.17
N ALA A 71 16.49 -3.70 9.90
CA ALA A 71 15.73 -4.70 10.63
C ALA A 71 16.20 -6.14 10.33
N MET A 72 16.57 -6.43 9.07
CA MET A 72 17.08 -7.73 8.64
C MET A 72 18.54 -8.00 9.07
N GLU A 73 19.34 -6.95 9.27
CA GLU A 73 20.73 -7.05 9.77
C GLU A 73 20.81 -7.43 11.26
N GLN A 74 19.68 -7.49 11.98
CA GLN A 74 19.67 -7.89 13.39
C GLN A 74 19.99 -9.39 13.55
N PRO A 75 20.83 -9.77 14.53
CA PRO A 75 21.32 -11.14 14.69
C PRO A 75 20.22 -12.17 15.06
N HIS A 76 19.03 -11.69 15.42
CA HIS A 76 17.85 -12.52 15.56
C HIS A 76 17.01 -12.37 14.29
N ASN A 77 17.05 -13.39 13.44
CA ASN A 77 16.36 -13.41 12.15
C ASN A 77 14.83 -13.42 12.38
N PHE A 78 14.20 -12.24 12.38
CA PHE A 78 12.77 -12.07 12.66
C PHE A 78 11.87 -12.31 11.44
N GLY A 79 12.44 -12.71 10.30
CA GLY A 79 11.70 -12.85 9.04
C GLY A 79 11.68 -11.53 8.26
N LYS A 80 10.64 -11.34 7.45
CA LYS A 80 10.50 -10.12 6.65
C LYS A 80 10.14 -8.93 7.56
N PRO A 81 10.67 -7.73 7.30
CA PRO A 81 10.47 -6.56 8.15
C PRO A 81 9.02 -6.06 8.22
N PHE A 82 8.22 -6.26 7.17
CA PHE A 82 6.84 -5.80 7.10
C PHE A 82 5.87 -6.95 6.83
N GLN A 83 4.66 -6.81 7.33
CA GLN A 83 3.63 -7.86 7.24
C GLN A 83 2.85 -7.74 5.92
N GLN A 84 1.92 -6.80 5.81
CA GLN A 84 1.03 -6.73 4.66
C GLN A 84 1.01 -5.35 4.00
N LEU A 85 1.21 -5.33 2.68
CA LEU A 85 0.97 -4.17 1.82
C LEU A 85 -0.25 -4.44 0.92
N VAL A 86 -1.21 -3.53 0.91
CA VAL A 86 -2.40 -3.64 0.06
C VAL A 86 -2.48 -2.43 -0.87
N PHE A 87 -2.30 -2.66 -2.16
CA PHE A 87 -2.61 -1.65 -3.17
C PHE A 87 -4.14 -1.53 -3.31
N CYS A 88 -4.64 -0.33 -3.11
CA CYS A 88 -6.05 0.00 -3.35
C CYS A 88 -6.09 0.95 -4.54
N VAL A 89 -6.38 0.42 -5.73
CA VAL A 89 -6.44 1.19 -6.97
C VAL A 89 -7.86 1.72 -7.16
N ARG A 90 -8.05 3.02 -6.95
CA ARG A 90 -9.33 3.69 -7.13
C ARG A 90 -9.55 4.08 -8.59
N ASP A 91 -10.81 4.18 -8.98
CA ASP A 91 -11.21 4.64 -10.31
C ASP A 91 -10.59 3.84 -11.46
N PHE A 92 -10.37 2.54 -11.24
CA PHE A 92 -9.73 1.66 -12.22
C PHE A 92 -10.54 1.60 -13.52
N LYS A 93 -9.88 1.78 -14.66
CA LYS A 93 -10.53 1.97 -15.97
C LYS A 93 -10.49 0.72 -16.86
N ASN A 94 -9.52 -0.18 -16.65
CA ASN A 94 -9.21 -1.30 -17.55
C ASN A 94 -9.95 -2.60 -17.18
N GLN A 95 -11.25 -2.51 -16.90
CA GLN A 95 -12.05 -3.67 -16.46
C GLN A 95 -12.16 -4.81 -17.49
N GLU A 96 -11.88 -4.51 -18.77
CA GLU A 96 -11.87 -5.50 -19.85
C GLU A 96 -10.67 -6.45 -19.76
N GLU A 97 -9.58 -5.99 -19.15
CA GLU A 97 -8.34 -6.76 -19.00
C GLU A 97 -8.23 -7.39 -17.61
N TYR A 98 -8.65 -6.66 -16.56
CA TYR A 98 -8.61 -7.13 -15.18
C TYR A 98 -9.95 -6.85 -14.49
N GLU A 99 -10.55 -7.87 -13.88
CA GLU A 99 -11.82 -7.71 -13.17
C GLU A 99 -11.67 -6.85 -11.90
N PHE A 100 -12.75 -6.18 -11.48
CA PHE A 100 -12.74 -5.47 -10.21
C PHE A 100 -12.62 -6.42 -9.02
N GLY A 101 -12.03 -5.93 -7.93
CA GLY A 101 -11.84 -6.68 -6.70
C GLY A 101 -10.42 -7.25 -6.56
N GLU A 102 -10.31 -8.29 -5.74
CA GLU A 102 -9.04 -8.92 -5.37
C GLU A 102 -8.44 -9.72 -6.53
N ASN A 103 -9.21 -10.63 -7.13
CA ASN A 103 -8.72 -11.52 -8.19
C ASN A 103 -8.06 -10.79 -9.36
N GLY A 104 -8.77 -9.84 -9.99
CA GLY A 104 -8.19 -9.04 -11.06
C GLY A 104 -7.09 -8.11 -10.57
N GLY A 105 -7.12 -7.70 -9.29
CA GLY A 105 -6.03 -7.00 -8.65
C GLY A 105 -4.76 -7.84 -8.52
N THR A 106 -4.87 -9.12 -8.17
CA THR A 106 -3.75 -10.07 -8.15
C THR A 106 -3.12 -10.20 -9.53
N ASP A 107 -3.93 -10.46 -10.56
CA ASP A 107 -3.44 -10.58 -11.94
C ASP A 107 -2.77 -9.28 -12.43
N PHE A 108 -3.38 -8.14 -12.11
CA PHE A 108 -2.86 -6.82 -12.43
C PHE A 108 -1.53 -6.53 -11.72
N LEU A 109 -1.45 -6.82 -10.42
CA LEU A 109 -0.24 -6.61 -9.63
C LEU A 109 0.89 -7.54 -10.08
N ASP A 110 0.58 -8.79 -10.42
CA ASP A 110 1.56 -9.73 -10.95
C ASP A 110 2.17 -9.21 -12.26
N ASN A 111 1.37 -8.62 -13.14
CA ASN A 111 1.88 -7.96 -14.36
C ASN A 111 2.78 -6.76 -14.01
N ILE A 112 2.35 -5.87 -13.11
CA ILE A 112 3.15 -4.70 -12.70
C ILE A 112 4.50 -5.11 -12.08
N LEU A 113 4.51 -6.16 -11.25
CA LEU A 113 5.70 -6.64 -10.56
C LEU A 113 6.54 -7.64 -11.37
N GLN A 114 6.18 -7.94 -12.62
CA GLN A 114 7.04 -8.69 -13.53
C GLN A 114 8.29 -7.87 -13.88
N THR A 115 9.44 -8.54 -13.88
CA THR A 115 10.72 -7.97 -14.29
C THR A 115 11.12 -8.49 -15.66
N ASN A 116 11.69 -7.61 -16.50
CA ASN A 116 12.27 -7.97 -17.79
C ASN A 116 13.78 -7.62 -17.76
N PRO A 117 14.68 -8.48 -18.30
CA PRO A 117 16.11 -8.18 -18.45
C PRO A 117 16.44 -6.81 -19.07
N GLU A 118 15.60 -6.28 -19.95
CA GLU A 118 15.79 -4.99 -20.61
C GLU A 118 15.46 -3.77 -19.73
N GLN A 119 14.81 -3.98 -18.58
CA GLN A 119 14.47 -2.89 -17.66
C GLN A 119 15.72 -2.35 -16.94
N PRO A 120 15.72 -1.04 -16.60
CA PRO A 120 16.74 -0.45 -15.72
C PRO A 120 16.89 -1.23 -14.41
N GLU A 121 18.12 -1.31 -13.91
CA GLU A 121 18.43 -2.04 -12.66
C GLU A 121 17.65 -1.51 -11.47
N GLU A 122 17.45 -0.19 -11.40
CA GLU A 122 16.69 0.48 -10.33
C GLU A 122 15.23 -0.02 -10.27
N ILE A 123 14.60 -0.25 -11.44
CA ILE A 123 13.21 -0.70 -11.56
C ILE A 123 13.07 -2.17 -11.11
N LYS A 124 14.06 -3.00 -11.43
CA LYS A 124 14.11 -4.41 -10.99
C LYS A 124 14.37 -4.51 -9.49
N ALA A 125 15.32 -3.73 -8.98
CA ALA A 125 15.67 -3.71 -7.56
C ALA A 125 14.46 -3.37 -6.68
N VAL A 126 13.64 -2.38 -7.06
CA VAL A 126 12.42 -2.03 -6.30
C VAL A 126 11.45 -3.22 -6.20
N ARG A 127 11.26 -3.97 -7.28
CA ARG A 127 10.35 -5.14 -7.29
C ARG A 127 10.88 -6.29 -6.43
N GLU A 128 12.19 -6.52 -6.47
CA GLU A 128 12.85 -7.52 -5.62
C GLU A 128 12.71 -7.16 -4.14
N LEU A 129 12.95 -5.89 -3.79
CA LEU A 129 12.85 -5.38 -2.43
C LEU A 129 11.43 -5.49 -1.88
N LEU A 130 10.40 -5.19 -2.68
CA LEU A 130 9.02 -5.39 -2.26
C LEU A 130 8.74 -6.86 -1.88
N ARG A 131 9.19 -7.79 -2.72
CA ARG A 131 9.04 -9.23 -2.47
C ARG A 131 9.85 -9.71 -1.28
N GLU A 132 11.01 -9.11 -1.00
CA GLU A 132 11.85 -9.46 0.13
C GLU A 132 11.30 -8.90 1.44
N TYR A 133 10.66 -7.73 1.43
CA TYR A 133 10.39 -6.97 2.65
C TYR A 133 8.96 -7.13 3.20
N PHE A 134 8.00 -7.53 2.37
CA PHE A 134 6.61 -7.79 2.81
C PHE A 134 6.30 -9.28 2.83
N GLU A 135 5.68 -9.77 3.92
CA GLU A 135 5.14 -11.13 4.00
C GLU A 135 4.07 -11.37 2.93
N ASP A 136 3.19 -10.40 2.75
CA ASP A 136 2.09 -10.45 1.78
C ASP A 136 1.90 -9.11 1.06
N ILE A 137 1.62 -9.17 -0.24
CA ILE A 137 1.30 -8.01 -1.07
C ILE A 137 0.04 -8.32 -1.86
N GLN A 138 -1.00 -7.52 -1.63
CA GLN A 138 -2.30 -7.67 -2.27
C GLN A 138 -2.65 -6.44 -3.09
N CYS A 139 -3.60 -6.59 -3.99
CA CYS A 139 -4.12 -5.49 -4.79
C CYS A 139 -5.63 -5.64 -4.97
N TYR A 140 -6.35 -4.53 -4.85
CA TYR A 140 -7.79 -4.43 -5.05
C TYR A 140 -8.09 -3.35 -6.07
N LEU A 141 -8.79 -3.73 -7.14
CA LEU A 141 -9.21 -2.81 -8.19
C LEU A 141 -10.64 -2.32 -7.91
N LEU A 142 -10.79 -1.03 -7.65
CA LEU A 142 -12.08 -0.43 -7.33
C LEU A 142 -12.64 0.38 -8.51
N PRO A 143 -13.94 0.24 -8.81
CA PRO A 143 -14.58 1.04 -9.84
C PRO A 143 -14.69 2.49 -9.41
N HIS A 144 -14.87 3.38 -10.39
CA HIS A 144 -15.18 4.78 -10.11
C HIS A 144 -16.48 4.90 -9.29
N PRO A 145 -16.52 5.68 -8.19
CA PRO A 145 -17.66 5.74 -7.26
C PRO A 145 -18.91 6.43 -7.86
N GLY A 146 -18.80 6.91 -9.10
CA GLY A 146 -19.83 7.62 -9.84
C GLY A 146 -19.75 9.13 -9.66
N TYR A 147 -20.16 9.87 -10.70
CA TYR A 147 -20.06 11.35 -10.74
C TYR A 147 -20.73 12.06 -9.56
N LYS A 148 -21.79 11.48 -8.99
CA LYS A 148 -22.47 12.06 -7.81
C LYS A 148 -21.61 12.07 -6.56
N VAL A 149 -20.67 11.15 -6.44
CA VAL A 149 -19.72 11.08 -5.31
C VAL A 149 -18.48 11.90 -5.63
N ALA A 150 -17.94 11.74 -6.84
CA ALA A 150 -16.71 12.41 -7.26
C ALA A 150 -16.85 13.94 -7.40
N GLU A 151 -18.00 14.44 -7.87
CA GLU A 151 -18.15 15.88 -8.23
C GLU A 151 -18.96 16.68 -7.19
N ARG A 152 -19.66 16.03 -6.25
CA ARG A 152 -20.44 16.75 -5.24
C ARG A 152 -19.71 16.82 -3.91
N GLN A 153 -19.37 18.04 -3.50
CA GLN A 153 -18.93 18.33 -2.13
C GLN A 153 -20.00 18.02 -1.05
N SER A 154 -21.22 17.63 -1.45
CA SER A 154 -22.34 17.33 -0.57
C SER A 154 -22.64 15.83 -0.43
N PHE A 155 -21.75 14.94 -0.88
CA PHE A 155 -21.91 13.51 -0.63
C PHE A 155 -21.91 13.23 0.89
N ARG A 156 -22.99 12.61 1.38
CA ARG A 156 -23.19 12.31 2.81
C ARG A 156 -23.03 10.82 3.17
N GLY A 157 -22.48 10.01 2.26
CA GLY A 157 -22.30 8.57 2.53
C GLY A 157 -23.58 7.73 2.43
N HIS A 158 -24.70 8.28 1.97
CA HIS A 158 -25.95 7.52 1.85
C HIS A 158 -25.91 6.57 0.65
N VAL A 159 -26.07 5.28 0.92
CA VAL A 159 -26.25 4.24 -0.11
C VAL A 159 -27.72 4.25 -0.54
N LYS A 160 -27.98 4.11 -1.85
CA LYS A 160 -29.34 3.81 -2.32
C LYS A 160 -29.68 2.40 -1.87
N GLY A 161 -30.66 2.27 -0.96
CA GLY A 161 -31.30 0.98 -0.65
C GLY A 161 -32.14 0.47 -1.81
#